data_AF-A0A950J716-F1
#
_entry.id   AF-A0A950J716-F1
#
_cell.length_a   1.000
_cell.length_b   1.000
_cell.length_c   1.000
_cell.angle_alpha   90.00
_cell.angle_beta   90.00
_cell.angle_gamma   90.00
#
_symmetry.space_group_name_H-M   'P 1'
#
loop_
_entity.id
_entity.type
_entity.pdbx_description
1 polymer ?
#
loop_
_entity_poly.entity_id
_entity_poly.type
_entity_poly.pdbx_seq_one_letter_code
_entity_poly.pdbx_strand_id
1 'polypeptide(L)' 'EITIPLPKDLLLEMNGLQFLRDWALPHFYFHVVTAYDILRHNGVDIGKFDYLNHAGSAIRKRDALRKAG' A
#
# COMPACT_ATOMS: atom_id res chain seq x y z
N GLU A 1 15.39 -7.17 15.59
CA GLU A 1 15.87 -5.84 15.14
C GLU A 1 16.26 -5.96 13.68
N ILE A 2 16.00 -4.95 12.86
CA ILE A 2 16.26 -4.93 11.41
C ILE A 2 17.29 -3.82 11.17
N THR A 3 18.41 -4.18 10.55
CA THR A 3 19.51 -3.27 10.24
C THR A 3 19.72 -3.22 8.74
N ILE A 4 19.70 -2.02 8.16
CA ILE A 4 19.91 -1.79 6.73
C ILE A 4 21.18 -0.95 6.57
N PRO A 5 22.22 -1.46 5.88
CA PRO A 5 23.40 -0.66 5.56
C PRO A 5 23.04 0.37 4.49
N LEU A 6 23.47 1.61 4.71
CA LEU A 6 23.33 2.72 3.78
C LEU A 6 24.70 3.20 3.30
N PRO A 7 24.77 3.97 2.20
CA PRO A 7 26.02 4.56 1.74
C PRO A 7 26.70 5.40 2.82
N LYS A 8 28.03 5.56 2.72
CA LYS A 8 28.87 6.36 3.64
C LYS A 8 28.88 5.83 5.08
N ASP A 9 28.94 4.51 5.26
CA ASP A 9 29.05 3.84 6.55
C ASP A 9 27.90 4.16 7.53
N LEU A 10 26.72 4.47 6.99
CA LEU A 10 25.52 4.74 7.75
C LEU A 10 24.71 3.46 7.98
N LEU A 11 24.09 3.34 9.14
CA LEU A 11 23.17 2.26 9.48
C LEU A 11 21.79 2.82 9.77
N LEU A 12 20.78 2.15 9.23
CA LEU A 12 19.39 2.37 9.60
C LEU A 12 18.92 1.19 10.45
N GLU A 13 18.54 1.46 11.69
CA GLU A 13 18.10 0.45 12.64
C GLU A 13 16.65 0.67 13.05
N MET A 14 15.86 -0.39 12.97
CA MET A 14 14.43 -0.36 13.25
C MET A 14 13.98 -1.66 13.89
N ASN A 15 12.97 -1.59 14.77
CA ASN A 15 12.22 -2.80 15.11
C ASN A 15 11.27 -3.21 13.97
N GLY A 16 10.69 -4.41 14.04
CA GLY A 16 9.85 -4.94 12.97
C GLY A 16 8.64 -4.05 12.62
N LEU A 17 8.02 -3.43 13.62
CA LEU A 17 6.86 -2.55 13.40
C LEU A 17 7.28 -1.23 12.74
N GLN A 18 8.39 -0.63 13.19
CA GLN A 18 8.96 0.57 12.57
C GLN A 18 9.35 0.30 11.13
N PHE A 19 10.05 -0.80 10.86
CA PHE A 19 10.41 -1.18 9.49
C PHE A 19 9.17 -1.33 8.61
N LEU A 20 8.14 -2.03 9.08
CA LEU A 20 6.91 -2.19 8.30
C LEU A 20 6.24 -0.84 8.03
N ARG A 21 5.98 -0.05 9.07
CA ARG A 21 5.21 1.20 9.00
C ARG A 21 5.96 2.32 8.27
N ASP A 22 7.23 2.51 8.58
CA ASP A 22 8.00 3.70 8.20
C ASP A 22 8.88 3.47 6.97
N TRP A 23 9.23 2.21 6.66
CA TRP A 23 10.10 1.88 5.53
C TRP A 23 9.38 1.08 4.45
N ALA A 24 8.86 -0.10 4.79
CA ALA A 24 8.34 -1.04 3.80
C ALA A 24 7.04 -0.55 3.15
N LEU A 25 6.05 -0.13 3.95
CA LEU A 25 4.75 0.32 3.42
C LEU A 25 4.87 1.58 2.55
N PRO A 26 5.60 2.64 2.93
CA PRO A 26 5.76 3.82 2.07
C PRO A 26 6.44 3.49 0.74
N HIS A 27 7.53 2.70 0.75
CA HIS A 27 8.21 2.29 -0.48
C HIS A 27 7.31 1.42 -1.37
N PHE A 28 6.59 0.47 -0.78
CA PHE A 28 5.67 -0.38 -1.54
C PHE A 28 4.60 0.45 -2.23
N TYR A 29 3.88 1.31 -1.51
CA TYR A 29 2.82 2.12 -2.09
C TYR A 29 3.33 3.15 -3.09
N PHE A 30 4.54 3.69 -2.91
CA PHE A 30 5.18 4.56 -3.90
C PHE A 30 5.33 3.85 -5.25
N HIS A 31 5.86 2.62 -5.27
CA HIS A 31 6.03 1.87 -6.52
C HIS A 31 4.69 1.41 -7.11
N VAL A 32 3.72 0.99 -6.28
CA VAL A 32 2.39 0.58 -6.76
C VAL A 32 1.65 1.75 -7.42
N VAL A 33 1.59 2.92 -6.77
CA VAL A 33 0.90 4.09 -7.34
C VAL A 33 1.62 4.59 -8.59
N THR A 34 2.96 4.57 -8.60
CA THR A 34 3.74 4.94 -9.80
C THR A 34 3.43 4.02 -10.99
N ALA A 35 3.36 2.70 -10.78
CA ALA A 35 3.01 1.76 -11.83
C ALA A 35 1.57 1.96 -12.32
N TYR A 36 0.62 2.15 -11.40
CA TYR A 36 -0.78 2.47 -11.71
C TYR A 36 -0.87 3.75 -12.57
N ASP A 37 -0.17 4.81 -12.20
CA ASP A 37 -0.20 6.09 -12.91
C ASP A 37 0.43 5.96 -14.31
N ILE A 38 1.53 5.24 -14.48
CA ILE A 38 2.15 4.99 -15.80
C ILE A 38 1.17 4.25 -16.73
N LEU A 39 0.55 3.16 -16.25
CA LEU A 39 -0.40 2.39 -17.06
C LEU A 39 -1.63 3.22 -17.42
N ARG A 40 -2.20 3.93 -16.44
CA ARG A 40 -3.36 4.80 -16.66
C ARG A 40 -3.04 5.95 -17.61
N HIS A 41 -1.85 6.54 -17.52
CA HIS A 41 -1.37 7.57 -18.43
C HIS A 41 -1.24 7.05 -19.87
N ASN A 42 -0.83 5.80 -20.05
CA ASN A 42 -0.74 5.13 -21.36
C ASN A 42 -2.09 4.59 -21.87
N GLY A 43 -3.22 4.93 -21.23
CA GLY A 43 -4.55 4.59 -21.71
C GLY A 43 -5.04 3.19 -21.33
N VAL A 44 -4.37 2.50 -20.41
CA VAL A 44 -4.91 1.26 -19.84
C VAL A 44 -6.16 1.57 -19.02
N ASP A 45 -7.24 0.82 -19.24
CA ASP A 45 -8.52 0.99 -18.55
C ASP A 45 -8.46 0.41 -17.12
N ILE A 46 -7.77 1.13 -16.23
CA ILE A 46 -7.70 0.85 -14.79
C ILE A 46 -8.10 2.10 -14.02
N GLY A 47 -8.81 1.94 -12.91
CA GLY A 47 -9.31 3.02 -12.06
C GLY A 47 -9.02 2.84 -10.58
N LYS A 48 -9.54 3.77 -9.78
CA LYS A 48 -9.36 3.78 -8.32
C LYS A 48 -9.79 2.45 -7.66
N PHE A 49 -10.81 1.79 -8.20
CA PHE A 49 -11.28 0.51 -7.67
C PHE A 49 -10.30 -0.65 -7.93
N ASP A 50 -9.58 -0.62 -9.04
CA ASP A 50 -8.51 -1.60 -9.31
C ASP A 50 -7.34 -1.42 -8.31
N TYR A 51 -6.98 -0.16 -8.01
CA TYR A 51 -5.99 0.13 -6.97
C TYR A 51 -6.48 -0.29 -5.57
N LEU A 52 -7.75 -0.06 -5.25
CA LEU A 52 -8.36 -0.37 -3.95
C LEU A 52 -8.88 -1.82 -3.83
N ASN A 53 -8.52 -2.75 -4.71
CA ASN A 53 -9.08 -4.11 -4.69
C ASN A 53 -8.94 -4.80 -3.31
N HIS A 54 -7.85 -4.52 -2.58
CA HIS A 54 -7.64 -5.03 -1.21
C HIS A 54 -8.66 -4.52 -0.18
N ALA A 55 -9.34 -3.41 -0.44
CA ALA A 55 -10.43 -2.90 0.39
C ALA A 55 -11.76 -3.63 0.13
N GLY A 56 -11.85 -4.54 -0.84
CA GLY A 56 -13.07 -5.25 -1.21
C GLY A 56 -13.71 -6.02 -0.03
N SER A 57 -12.90 -6.53 0.90
CA SER A 57 -13.39 -7.19 2.12
C SER A 57 -13.99 -6.22 3.15
N ALA A 58 -13.71 -4.91 3.06
CA ALA A 58 -14.26 -3.87 3.91
C ALA A 58 -15.46 -3.14 3.27
N ILE A 59 -15.60 -3.20 1.95
CA ILE A 59 -16.73 -2.61 1.24
C ILE A 59 -17.94 -3.56 1.37
N ARG A 60 -19.03 -3.07 1.97
CA ARG A 60 -20.30 -3.79 2.13
C ARG A 60 -21.47 -2.89 1.73
N LYS A 61 -22.52 -3.48 1.15
CA LYS A 61 -23.79 -2.76 0.89
C LYS A 61 -24.43 -2.37 2.22
N ARG A 62 -24.84 -1.10 2.36
CA ARG A 62 -25.46 -0.54 3.58
C ARG A 62 -26.67 -1.35 4.07
N ASP A 63 -27.45 -1.91 3.15
CA ASP A 63 -28.67 -2.67 3.48
C ASP A 63 -28.39 -4.03 4.12
N ALA A 64 -27.17 -4.56 3.97
CA ALA A 64 -26.76 -5.81 4.62
C ALA A 64 -26.57 -5.64 6.14
N LEU A 65 -26.33 -4.41 6.64
CA LEU A 65 -26.17 -4.12 8.06
C LEU A 65 -27.51 -3.99 8.79
N ARG A 66 -28.59 -3.61 8.07
CA ARG A 66 -29.93 -3.41 8.64
C ARG A 66 -30.71 -4.69 8.94
N LYS A 67 -30.32 -5.81 8.34
CA LYS A 67 -30.98 -7.12 8.56
C LYS A 67 -30.31 -7.96 9.65
N ALA A 68 -29.21 -7.48 10.23
CA ALA A 68 -28.40 -8.20 11.21
C ALA A 68 -28.56 -7.70 12.65
N GLY A 69 -29.47 -6.74 12.89
CA GLY A 69 -29.89 -6.27 14.22
C GLY A 69 -31.41 -6.28 14.30
#